data_AF-A0A5R1NUB2-F1
#
_entry.id   AF-A0A5R1NUB2-F1
#
_cell.length_a   1.000
_cell.length_b   1.000
_cell.length_c   1.000
_cell.angle_alpha   90.00
_cell.angle_beta   90.00
_cell.angle_gamma   90.00
#
_symmetry.space_group_name_H-M   'P 1'
#
loop_
_entity.id
_entity.type
_entity.pdbx_description
1 polymer ?
#
loop_
_entity_poly.entity_id
_entity_poly.type
_entity_poly.pdbx_seq_one_letter_code
_entity_poly.pdbx_strand_id
1 'polypeptide(L)'
;MIHDPHGQTLTAVVAVSHPAFALLDPDEQHRRVIGWGRVLAGACRSGRIARLQVSERTLPDSGTGLAEWWEGHGTNDGSWAATTYRDLIERAGPAGERHATTIALSLDLSAASRQVRTQGGGMRGAATVLRQEMTALTGALRAADLTVGGWLTADELAVVLRTAYDPAVGIDLERHPLVGRSLATAGPVAVAESWDHLRTDSAFHAVLWISEWPRSQVFPGFLSPLVFTNGILRTVSLHYLPVRADQAARDLRKKKTELISDAHQRTRIGQIEDASATAEYDDLLHQEADLTAGHGVLRTTGLICVTAPTVDELDAAVASIEQAAIQASCETRRLVGQQAQAFTSAALPLCRSV
;
A
#
# COMPACT_ATOMS: atom_id res chain seq x y z
N MET A 1 -16.31 7.52 0.64
CA MET A 1 -15.86 8.47 -0.41
C MET A 1 -15.29 9.69 0.28
N ILE A 2 -14.07 10.09 -0.08
CA ILE A 2 -13.30 11.15 0.56
C ILE A 2 -12.95 12.16 -0.53
N HIS A 3 -13.39 13.41 -0.35
CA HIS A 3 -13.11 14.47 -1.32
C HIS A 3 -11.94 15.31 -0.83
N ASP A 4 -10.92 15.44 -1.67
CA ASP A 4 -9.81 16.35 -1.46
C ASP A 4 -9.93 17.56 -2.40
N PRO A 5 -10.38 18.72 -1.90
CA PRO A 5 -10.53 19.90 -2.74
C PRO A 5 -9.20 20.49 -3.21
N HIS A 6 -8.10 20.27 -2.47
CA HIS A 6 -6.79 20.82 -2.83
C HIS A 6 -6.15 20.01 -3.95
N GLY A 7 -6.11 18.69 -3.81
CA GLY A 7 -5.63 17.79 -4.86
C GLY A 7 -6.63 17.55 -5.99
N GLN A 8 -7.87 18.03 -5.87
CA GLN A 8 -8.97 17.76 -6.81
C GLN A 8 -9.17 16.25 -7.02
N THR A 9 -9.16 15.48 -5.92
CA THR A 9 -9.32 14.03 -5.98
C THR A 9 -10.51 13.51 -5.19
N LEU A 10 -10.95 12.31 -5.57
CA LEU A 10 -12.04 11.60 -4.90
C LEU A 10 -11.61 10.16 -4.63
N THR A 11 -11.45 9.81 -3.34
CA THR A 11 -10.89 8.53 -2.92
C THR A 11 -11.96 7.61 -2.33
N ALA A 12 -11.87 6.33 -2.66
CA ALA A 12 -12.59 5.25 -1.99
C ALA A 12 -11.60 4.15 -1.58
N VAL A 13 -11.90 3.45 -0.49
CA VAL A 13 -11.01 2.43 0.07
C VAL A 13 -11.80 1.13 0.19
N VAL A 14 -11.18 0.01 -0.15
CA VAL A 14 -11.78 -1.32 -0.03
C VAL A 14 -10.86 -2.22 0.80
N ALA A 15 -11.45 -2.99 1.70
CA ALA A 15 -10.74 -4.05 2.40
C ALA A 15 -10.58 -5.26 1.47
N VAL A 16 -9.40 -5.86 1.46
CA VAL A 16 -9.13 -7.05 0.66
C VAL A 16 -8.47 -8.11 1.52
N SER A 17 -8.79 -9.36 1.26
CA SER A 17 -8.11 -10.51 1.83
C SER A 17 -7.66 -11.45 0.72
N HIS A 18 -6.69 -12.29 1.04
CA HIS A 18 -6.15 -13.28 0.13
C HIS A 18 -5.86 -14.56 0.91
N PRO A 19 -5.99 -15.75 0.29
CA PRO A 19 -5.43 -16.96 0.88
C PRO A 19 -3.90 -16.84 0.93
N ALA A 20 -3.26 -17.62 1.80
CA ALA A 20 -1.84 -17.50 2.11
C ALA A 20 -0.94 -17.63 0.87
N PHE A 21 -0.52 -16.50 0.30
CA PHE A 21 0.23 -16.42 -0.96
C PHE A 21 1.56 -17.18 -0.89
N ALA A 22 2.26 -17.06 0.24
CA ALA A 22 3.54 -17.72 0.48
C ALA A 22 3.46 -19.25 0.51
N LEU A 23 2.27 -19.82 0.73
CA LEU A 23 2.05 -21.27 0.79
C LEU A 23 1.60 -21.86 -0.55
N LEU A 24 1.38 -21.02 -1.57
CA LEU A 24 0.99 -21.46 -2.91
C LEU A 24 2.21 -22.01 -3.65
N ASP A 25 1.97 -22.92 -4.59
CA ASP A 25 3.01 -23.39 -5.50
C ASP A 25 3.51 -22.24 -6.42
N PRO A 26 4.73 -22.34 -6.97
CA PRO A 26 5.31 -21.26 -7.78
C PRO A 26 4.49 -20.86 -9.00
N ASP A 27 3.80 -21.80 -9.65
CA ASP A 27 3.00 -21.52 -10.85
C ASP A 27 1.74 -20.72 -10.48
N GLU A 28 1.09 -21.08 -9.37
CA GLU A 28 0.01 -20.31 -8.77
C GLU A 28 0.46 -18.90 -8.34
N GLN A 29 1.61 -18.78 -7.67
CA GLN A 29 2.16 -17.48 -7.30
C GLN A 29 2.38 -16.61 -8.53
N HIS A 30 2.98 -17.16 -9.59
CA HIS A 30 3.22 -16.45 -10.84
C HIS A 30 1.91 -16.03 -11.52
N ARG A 31 0.91 -16.91 -11.56
CA ARG A 31 -0.41 -16.61 -12.14
C ARG A 31 -1.09 -15.45 -11.42
N ARG A 32 -0.98 -15.39 -10.10
CA ARG A 32 -1.51 -14.29 -9.29
C ARG A 32 -0.78 -12.98 -9.51
N VAL A 33 0.55 -13.01 -9.67
CA VAL A 33 1.33 -11.82 -10.06
C VAL A 33 0.87 -11.30 -11.42
N ILE A 34 0.63 -12.18 -12.41
CA ILE A 34 0.05 -11.80 -13.70
C ILE A 34 -1.35 -11.19 -13.52
N GLY A 35 -2.20 -11.81 -12.68
CA GLY A 35 -3.53 -11.30 -12.34
C GLY A 35 -3.47 -9.89 -11.78
N TRP A 36 -2.58 -9.64 -10.81
CA TRP A 36 -2.32 -8.32 -10.25
C TRP A 36 -1.84 -7.31 -11.31
N GLY A 37 -0.95 -7.73 -12.21
CA GLY A 37 -0.53 -6.91 -13.36
C GLY A 37 -1.70 -6.47 -14.23
N ARG A 38 -2.71 -7.33 -14.44
CA ARG A 38 -3.93 -6.97 -15.18
C ARG A 38 -4.81 -5.97 -14.44
N VAL A 39 -4.87 -6.03 -13.11
CA VAL A 39 -5.55 -5.03 -12.26
C VAL A 39 -4.92 -3.65 -12.48
N LEU A 40 -3.59 -3.56 -12.35
CA LEU A 40 -2.84 -2.32 -12.55
C LEU A 40 -2.99 -1.79 -13.99
N ALA A 41 -2.94 -2.67 -14.99
CA ALA A 41 -3.18 -2.29 -16.39
C ALA A 41 -4.59 -1.72 -16.60
N GLY A 42 -5.60 -2.24 -15.89
CA GLY A 42 -6.95 -1.68 -15.86
C GLY A 42 -6.96 -0.24 -15.36
N ALA A 43 -6.19 0.04 -14.30
CA ALA A 43 -6.06 1.39 -13.76
C ALA A 43 -5.42 2.37 -14.76
N CYS A 44 -4.39 1.94 -15.49
CA CYS A 44 -3.77 2.74 -16.55
C CYS A 44 -4.73 3.04 -17.71
N ARG A 45 -5.53 2.05 -18.14
CA ARG A 45 -6.50 2.23 -19.23
C ARG A 45 -7.63 3.20 -18.89
N SER A 46 -7.97 3.34 -17.61
CA SER A 46 -9.01 4.27 -17.16
C SER A 46 -8.68 5.73 -17.52
N GLY A 47 -7.39 6.11 -17.41
CA GLY A 47 -6.90 7.46 -17.73
C GLY A 47 -7.39 8.58 -16.80
N ARG A 48 -8.17 8.24 -15.77
CA ARG A 48 -8.74 9.15 -14.75
C ARG A 48 -8.38 8.76 -13.32
N ILE A 49 -7.69 7.64 -13.13
CA ILE A 49 -7.19 7.22 -11.82
C ILE A 49 -5.89 7.95 -11.55
N ALA A 50 -5.87 8.80 -10.52
CA ALA A 50 -4.68 9.50 -10.07
C ALA A 50 -3.71 8.52 -9.40
N ARG A 51 -4.25 7.60 -8.60
CA ARG A 51 -3.45 6.74 -7.72
C ARG A 51 -4.22 5.51 -7.28
N LEU A 52 -3.52 4.39 -7.21
CA LEU A 52 -3.88 3.23 -6.40
C LEU A 52 -2.88 3.13 -5.25
N GLN A 53 -3.36 2.97 -4.01
CA GLN A 53 -2.52 2.70 -2.86
C GLN A 53 -2.91 1.33 -2.31
N VAL A 54 -1.94 0.42 -2.24
CA VAL A 54 -2.07 -0.85 -1.52
C VAL A 54 -1.37 -0.68 -0.19
N SER A 55 -2.06 -0.94 0.90
CA SER A 55 -1.50 -0.84 2.25
C SER A 55 -1.74 -2.14 3.00
N GLU A 56 -0.66 -2.74 3.47
CA GLU A 56 -0.67 -3.85 4.42
C GLU A 56 -0.26 -3.29 5.78
N ARG A 57 -1.09 -3.54 6.80
CA ARG A 57 -0.93 -3.01 8.15
C ARG A 57 -0.90 -4.13 9.17
N THR A 58 0.09 -4.09 10.05
CA THR A 58 0.12 -4.90 11.26
C THR A 58 -0.59 -4.17 12.39
N LEU A 59 -1.58 -4.84 12.98
CA LEU A 59 -2.35 -4.33 14.10
C LEU A 59 -2.07 -5.19 15.34
N PRO A 60 -2.02 -4.58 16.54
CA PRO A 60 -2.03 -5.35 17.78
C PRO A 60 -3.28 -6.26 17.79
N ASP A 61 -3.10 -7.56 17.97
CA ASP A 61 -4.21 -8.49 18.15
C ASP A 61 -4.56 -8.56 19.64
N SER A 62 -5.83 -8.35 19.98
CA SER A 62 -6.31 -8.51 21.35
C SER A 62 -6.31 -9.96 21.84
N GLY A 63 -6.02 -10.93 20.96
CA GLY A 63 -6.03 -12.37 21.21
C GLY A 63 -7.44 -12.95 21.29
N THR A 64 -8.49 -12.12 21.18
CA THR A 64 -9.87 -12.57 21.30
C THR A 64 -10.35 -13.34 20.09
N GLY A 65 -9.79 -13.12 18.90
CA GLY A 65 -10.20 -13.83 17.68
C GLY A 65 -10.00 -15.35 17.77
N LEU A 66 -8.92 -15.81 18.41
CA LEU A 66 -8.68 -17.22 18.65
C LEU A 66 -9.63 -17.79 19.71
N ALA A 67 -9.94 -17.01 20.75
CA ALA A 67 -10.91 -17.37 21.77
C ALA A 67 -12.35 -17.45 21.21
N GLU A 68 -12.78 -16.48 20.40
CA GLU A 68 -14.07 -16.44 19.70
C GLU A 68 -14.19 -17.58 18.67
N TRP A 69 -13.12 -17.87 17.92
CA TRP A 69 -13.10 -19.01 17.01
C TRP A 69 -13.25 -20.33 17.78
N TRP A 70 -12.51 -20.50 18.88
CA TRP A 70 -12.63 -21.67 19.74
C TRP A 70 -14.01 -21.79 20.40
N GLU A 71 -14.64 -20.68 20.77
CA GLU A 71 -16.00 -20.67 21.29
C GLU A 71 -17.02 -21.08 20.22
N GLY A 72 -16.84 -20.65 18.97
CA GLY A 72 -17.75 -20.97 17.86
C GLY A 72 -17.52 -22.32 17.17
N HIS A 73 -16.29 -22.85 17.18
CA HIS A 73 -15.88 -24.04 16.41
C HIS A 73 -15.16 -25.10 17.24
N GLY A 74 -14.75 -24.79 18.46
CA GLY A 74 -14.02 -25.70 19.33
C GLY A 74 -14.93 -26.70 20.02
N THR A 75 -14.39 -27.90 20.25
CA THR A 75 -15.08 -28.94 21.03
C THR A 75 -14.78 -28.71 22.50
N ASN A 76 -15.68 -28.01 23.20
CA ASN A 76 -15.56 -27.74 24.62
C ASN A 76 -16.23 -28.84 25.47
N ASP A 77 -15.68 -30.05 25.43
CA ASP A 77 -16.24 -31.25 26.08
C ASP A 77 -15.70 -31.51 27.50
N GLY A 78 -14.87 -30.60 28.02
CA GLY A 78 -14.22 -30.77 29.33
C GLY A 78 -13.12 -31.83 29.34
N SER A 79 -12.72 -32.37 28.18
CA SER A 79 -11.58 -33.25 28.08
C SER A 79 -10.29 -32.55 28.49
N TRP A 80 -9.26 -33.34 28.82
CA TRP A 80 -7.92 -32.83 29.06
C TRP A 80 -7.42 -32.00 27.87
N ALA A 81 -7.67 -32.46 26.63
CA ALA A 81 -7.27 -31.74 25.42
C ALA A 81 -7.98 -30.39 25.28
N ALA A 82 -9.30 -30.33 25.50
CA ALA A 82 -10.06 -29.07 25.47
C ALA A 82 -9.62 -28.09 26.57
N THR A 83 -9.26 -28.61 27.75
CA THR A 83 -8.76 -27.80 28.87
C THR A 83 -7.36 -27.26 28.60
N THR A 84 -6.44 -28.10 28.13
CA THR A 84 -5.08 -27.69 27.74
C THR A 84 -5.07 -26.70 26.58
N TYR A 85 -5.96 -26.86 25.60
CA TYR A 85 -6.07 -25.94 24.47
C TYR A 85 -6.60 -24.56 24.92
N ARG A 86 -7.61 -24.51 25.80
CA ARG A 86 -8.09 -23.26 26.41
C ARG A 86 -7.01 -22.56 27.21
N ASP A 87 -6.30 -23.31 28.06
CA ASP A 87 -5.16 -22.85 28.83
C ASP A 87 -4.05 -22.27 27.93
N LEU A 88 -3.81 -22.85 26.74
CA LEU A 88 -2.87 -22.35 25.75
C LEU A 88 -3.36 -21.05 25.09
N ILE A 89 -4.64 -20.93 24.76
CA ILE A 89 -5.23 -19.69 24.24
C ILE A 89 -5.10 -18.56 25.27
N GLU A 90 -5.42 -18.83 26.54
CA GLU A 90 -5.29 -17.85 27.64
C GLU A 90 -3.83 -17.46 27.90
N ARG A 91 -2.90 -18.41 27.82
CA ARG A 91 -1.45 -18.17 28.04
C ARG A 91 -0.72 -17.60 26.83
N ALA A 92 -1.23 -17.80 25.62
CA ALA A 92 -0.66 -17.20 24.40
C ALA A 92 -0.74 -15.67 24.47
N GLY A 93 -1.66 -15.11 25.26
CA GLY A 93 -1.84 -13.67 25.42
C GLY A 93 -2.18 -12.96 24.09
N PRO A 94 -2.26 -11.62 24.09
CA PRO A 94 -2.40 -10.82 22.87
C PRO A 94 -1.07 -10.76 22.08
N ALA A 95 -0.47 -11.91 21.80
CA ALA A 95 0.79 -12.03 21.04
C ALA A 95 0.56 -12.23 19.54
N GLY A 96 -0.70 -12.26 19.10
CA GLY A 96 -1.06 -12.27 17.69
C GLY A 96 -0.74 -10.93 17.02
N GLU A 97 -0.33 -10.99 15.76
CA GLU A 97 -0.34 -9.83 14.89
C GLU A 97 -1.42 -10.04 13.85
N ARG A 98 -2.33 -9.07 13.71
CA ARG A 98 -3.33 -9.12 12.64
C ARG A 98 -2.85 -8.29 11.46
N HIS A 99 -2.86 -8.89 10.29
CA HIS A 99 -2.63 -8.21 9.03
C HIS A 99 -3.95 -7.69 8.45
N ALA A 100 -4.00 -6.40 8.15
CA ALA A 100 -5.13 -5.75 7.51
C ALA A 100 -4.69 -5.12 6.19
N THR A 101 -5.20 -5.65 5.07
CA THR A 101 -4.88 -5.16 3.74
C THR A 101 -6.00 -4.32 3.17
N THR A 102 -5.66 -3.13 2.68
CA THR A 102 -6.60 -2.21 2.02
C THR A 102 -6.06 -1.77 0.67
N ILE A 103 -6.98 -1.50 -0.25
CA ILE A 103 -6.68 -0.85 -1.53
C ILE A 103 -7.49 0.44 -1.59
N ALA A 104 -6.80 1.57 -1.67
CA ALA A 104 -7.40 2.86 -1.92
C ALA A 104 -7.28 3.23 -3.40
N LEU A 105 -8.37 3.73 -3.96
CA LEU A 105 -8.52 4.17 -5.35
C LEU A 105 -8.84 5.65 -5.34
N SER A 106 -7.98 6.45 -5.97
CA SER A 106 -8.17 7.90 -6.09
C SER A 106 -8.46 8.31 -7.53
N LEU A 107 -9.60 8.96 -7.73
CA LEU A 107 -10.04 9.54 -8.99
C LEU A 107 -9.52 10.98 -9.11
N ASP A 108 -8.94 11.34 -10.25
CA ASP A 108 -8.61 12.71 -10.63
C ASP A 108 -9.86 13.41 -11.20
N LEU A 109 -10.38 14.42 -10.50
CA LEU A 109 -11.57 15.15 -10.92
C LEU A 109 -11.34 16.01 -12.17
N SER A 110 -10.11 16.47 -12.39
CA SER A 110 -9.74 17.24 -13.58
C SER A 110 -9.71 16.34 -14.80
N ALA A 111 -9.06 15.18 -14.69
CA ALA A 111 -9.02 14.18 -15.76
C ALA A 111 -10.39 13.57 -16.05
N ALA A 112 -11.25 13.41 -15.04
CA ALA A 112 -12.62 12.90 -15.16
C ALA A 112 -13.66 13.97 -15.55
N SER A 113 -13.28 15.23 -15.69
CA SER A 113 -14.21 16.37 -15.82
C SER A 113 -15.27 16.21 -16.91
N ARG A 114 -14.91 15.65 -18.08
CA ARG A 114 -15.87 15.39 -19.17
C ARG A 114 -16.94 14.39 -18.74
N GLN A 115 -16.54 13.26 -18.17
CA GLN A 115 -17.44 12.20 -17.71
C GLN A 115 -18.30 12.70 -16.55
N VAL A 116 -17.73 13.47 -15.63
CA VAL A 116 -18.46 14.10 -14.53
C VAL A 116 -19.59 14.99 -15.07
N ARG A 117 -19.32 15.82 -16.08
CA ARG A 117 -20.36 16.65 -16.73
C ARG A 117 -21.45 15.81 -17.40
N THR A 118 -21.08 14.74 -18.11
CA THR A 118 -22.06 13.83 -18.73
C THR A 118 -22.96 13.16 -17.69
N GLN A 119 -22.46 12.90 -16.48
CA GLN A 119 -23.21 12.30 -15.37
C GLN A 119 -23.98 13.35 -14.52
N GLY A 120 -24.29 14.52 -15.08
CA GLY A 120 -25.05 15.58 -14.41
C GLY A 120 -24.22 16.60 -13.63
N GLY A 121 -22.89 16.48 -13.64
CA GLY A 121 -21.99 17.47 -13.04
C GLY A 121 -21.90 17.41 -11.51
N GLY A 122 -21.05 18.28 -10.97
CA GLY A 122 -20.83 18.41 -9.53
C GLY A 122 -20.39 17.11 -8.84
N MET A 123 -20.55 17.09 -7.50
CA MET A 123 -20.11 15.95 -6.69
C MET A 123 -20.93 14.68 -6.93
N ARG A 124 -22.20 14.81 -7.36
CA ARG A 124 -23.04 13.64 -7.72
C ARG A 124 -22.54 12.96 -8.99
N GLY A 125 -22.19 13.73 -10.02
CA GLY A 125 -21.56 13.19 -11.22
C GLY A 125 -20.21 12.57 -10.92
N ALA A 126 -19.38 13.22 -10.08
CA ALA A 126 -18.09 12.67 -9.65
C ALA A 126 -18.21 11.36 -8.87
N ALA A 127 -19.15 11.27 -7.92
CA ALA A 127 -19.44 10.04 -7.19
C ALA A 127 -19.93 8.91 -8.12
N THR A 128 -20.67 9.25 -9.18
CA THR A 128 -21.13 8.28 -10.18
C THR A 128 -19.96 7.73 -10.99
N VAL A 129 -19.03 8.59 -11.43
CA VAL A 129 -17.80 8.16 -12.12
C VAL A 129 -16.92 7.30 -11.20
N LEU A 130 -16.73 7.72 -9.94
CA LEU A 130 -15.98 6.92 -8.97
C LEU A 130 -16.62 5.54 -8.76
N ARG A 131 -17.95 5.44 -8.68
CA ARG A 131 -18.66 4.16 -8.56
C ARG A 131 -18.42 3.22 -9.76
N GLN A 132 -18.29 3.77 -10.96
CA GLN A 132 -17.94 2.99 -12.15
C GLN A 132 -16.51 2.42 -12.02
N GLU A 133 -15.56 3.23 -11.57
CA GLU A 133 -14.19 2.76 -11.31
C GLU A 133 -14.12 1.74 -10.17
N MET A 134 -14.88 1.95 -9.09
CA MET A 134 -15.01 0.99 -8.00
C MET A 134 -15.51 -0.37 -8.53
N THR A 135 -16.53 -0.36 -9.40
CA THR A 135 -17.09 -1.58 -9.99
C THR A 135 -16.06 -2.30 -10.87
N ALA A 136 -15.35 -1.54 -11.72
CA ALA A 136 -14.30 -2.08 -12.57
C ALA A 136 -13.14 -2.68 -11.76
N LEU A 137 -12.68 -1.98 -10.72
CA LEU A 137 -11.63 -2.45 -9.83
C LEU A 137 -12.06 -3.71 -9.08
N THR A 138 -13.27 -3.75 -8.50
CA THR A 138 -13.78 -4.95 -7.82
C THR A 138 -13.82 -6.16 -8.76
N GLY A 139 -14.26 -5.98 -10.01
CA GLY A 139 -14.23 -7.05 -11.02
C GLY A 139 -12.82 -7.54 -11.32
N ALA A 140 -11.88 -6.61 -11.50
CA ALA A 140 -10.48 -6.94 -11.77
C ALA A 140 -9.79 -7.66 -10.60
N LEU A 141 -10.03 -7.21 -9.36
CA LEU A 141 -9.48 -7.84 -8.15
C LEU A 141 -9.97 -9.28 -7.99
N ARG A 142 -11.27 -9.54 -8.22
CA ARG A 142 -11.83 -10.90 -8.19
C ARG A 142 -11.23 -11.79 -9.29
N ALA A 143 -11.02 -11.25 -10.49
CA ALA A 143 -10.36 -11.97 -11.58
C ALA A 143 -8.86 -12.23 -11.32
N ALA A 144 -8.28 -11.58 -10.31
CA ALA A 144 -6.93 -11.83 -9.80
C ALA A 144 -6.93 -12.71 -8.53
N ASP A 145 -8.02 -13.45 -8.27
CA ASP A 145 -8.20 -14.36 -7.13
C ASP A 145 -8.07 -13.68 -5.75
N LEU A 146 -8.39 -12.39 -5.67
CA LEU A 146 -8.49 -11.65 -4.41
C LEU A 146 -9.93 -11.65 -3.89
N THR A 147 -10.06 -11.82 -2.57
CA THR A 147 -11.35 -11.69 -1.89
C THR A 147 -11.58 -10.22 -1.57
N VAL A 148 -12.55 -9.62 -2.27
CA VAL A 148 -12.89 -8.20 -2.10
C VAL A 148 -13.99 -8.08 -1.06
N GLY A 149 -13.68 -7.41 0.05
CA GLY A 149 -14.64 -7.08 1.10
C GLY A 149 -15.51 -5.87 0.75
N GLY A 150 -16.09 -5.26 1.78
CA GLY A 150 -16.84 -4.01 1.64
C GLY A 150 -15.93 -2.82 1.32
N TRP A 151 -16.46 -1.87 0.55
CA TRP A 151 -15.88 -0.52 0.48
C TRP A 151 -16.09 0.15 1.83
N LEU A 152 -15.03 0.72 2.41
CA LEU A 152 -15.08 1.26 3.76
C LEU A 152 -16.10 2.39 3.87
N THR A 153 -16.93 2.28 4.89
CA THR A 153 -17.83 3.32 5.38
C THR A 153 -17.05 4.43 6.08
N ALA A 154 -17.73 5.54 6.38
CA ALA A 154 -17.13 6.63 7.17
C ALA A 154 -16.66 6.13 8.55
N ASP A 155 -17.46 5.29 9.17
CA ASP A 155 -17.22 4.72 10.49
C ASP A 155 -15.99 3.81 10.53
N GLU A 156 -15.87 2.89 9.56
CA GLU A 156 -14.72 1.99 9.46
C GLU A 156 -13.44 2.78 9.12
N LEU A 157 -13.55 3.80 8.27
CA LEU A 157 -12.43 4.69 7.99
C LEU A 157 -12.00 5.45 9.25
N ALA A 158 -12.94 5.92 10.09
CA ALA A 158 -12.62 6.60 11.33
C ALA A 158 -11.78 5.71 12.27
N VAL A 159 -12.15 4.43 12.40
CA VAL A 159 -11.39 3.45 13.19
C VAL A 159 -10.00 3.23 12.58
N VAL A 160 -9.90 3.11 11.25
CA VAL A 160 -8.62 2.96 10.55
C VAL A 160 -7.69 4.14 10.79
N LEU A 161 -8.18 5.37 10.69
CA LEU A 161 -7.39 6.58 10.94
C LEU A 161 -6.96 6.68 12.41
N ARG A 162 -7.90 6.46 13.33
CA ARG A 162 -7.64 6.56 14.77
C ARG A 162 -6.60 5.56 15.23
N THR A 163 -6.71 4.31 14.79
CA THR A 163 -5.74 3.24 15.15
C THR A 163 -4.36 3.44 14.51
N ALA A 164 -4.25 4.24 13.45
CA ALA A 164 -2.95 4.61 12.90
C ALA A 164 -2.24 5.64 13.81
N TYR A 165 -2.98 6.63 14.30
CA TYR A 165 -2.45 7.70 15.16
C TYR A 165 -2.29 7.32 16.64
N ASP A 166 -3.19 6.47 17.14
CA ASP A 166 -3.24 6.00 18.53
C ASP A 166 -3.37 4.46 18.52
N PRO A 167 -2.26 3.73 18.35
CA PRO A 167 -2.30 2.27 18.33
C PRO A 167 -2.68 1.65 19.68
N ALA A 168 -2.51 2.36 20.80
CA ALA A 168 -2.84 1.83 22.13
C ALA A 168 -4.34 1.57 22.31
N VAL A 169 -5.20 2.37 21.68
CA VAL A 169 -6.66 2.15 21.71
C VAL A 169 -7.16 1.07 20.74
N GLY A 170 -6.27 0.50 19.92
CA GLY A 170 -6.65 -0.48 18.89
C GLY A 170 -7.37 -1.71 19.45
N ILE A 171 -6.85 -2.28 20.53
CA ILE A 171 -7.41 -3.45 21.24
C ILE A 171 -8.80 -3.12 21.80
N ASP A 172 -8.96 -1.93 22.39
CA ASP A 172 -10.24 -1.52 23.00
C ASP A 172 -11.31 -1.26 21.94
N LEU A 173 -10.94 -0.65 20.80
CA LEU A 173 -11.84 -0.42 19.67
C LEU A 173 -12.26 -1.72 18.98
N GLU A 174 -11.36 -2.71 18.93
CA GLU A 174 -11.68 -4.05 18.45
C GLU A 174 -12.74 -4.72 19.35
N ARG A 175 -12.55 -4.67 20.67
CA ARG A 175 -13.50 -5.25 21.65
C ARG A 175 -14.83 -4.50 21.70
N HIS A 176 -14.85 -3.21 21.38
CA HIS A 176 -16.05 -2.37 21.41
C HIS A 176 -16.32 -1.78 20.02
N PRO A 177 -16.81 -2.60 19.08
CA PRO A 177 -16.85 -2.23 17.68
C PRO A 177 -17.72 -1.01 17.38
N LEU A 178 -18.65 -0.61 18.27
CA LEU A 178 -19.54 0.55 18.08
C LEU A 178 -18.93 1.89 18.51
N VAL A 179 -17.78 1.89 19.19
CA VAL A 179 -17.13 3.10 19.73
C VAL A 179 -16.08 3.64 18.73
N GLY A 180 -15.79 4.95 18.80
CA GLY A 180 -14.69 5.54 18.02
C GLY A 180 -14.94 5.68 16.52
N ARG A 181 -16.20 5.55 16.07
CA ARG A 181 -16.63 5.59 14.67
C ARG A 181 -16.81 6.99 14.06
N SER A 182 -16.50 8.06 14.79
CA SER A 182 -16.69 9.42 14.29
C SER A 182 -15.44 9.92 13.56
N LEU A 183 -15.59 10.28 12.28
CA LEU A 183 -14.52 10.93 11.51
C LEU A 183 -14.05 12.25 12.13
N ALA A 184 -14.93 12.97 12.82
CA ALA A 184 -14.59 14.25 13.45
C ALA A 184 -13.57 14.10 14.59
N THR A 185 -13.45 12.90 15.15
CA THR A 185 -12.53 12.57 16.26
C THR A 185 -11.55 11.45 15.87
N ALA A 186 -11.35 11.23 14.56
CA ALA A 186 -10.51 10.15 14.05
C ALA A 186 -9.04 10.56 13.89
N GLY A 187 -8.76 11.86 13.88
CA GLY A 187 -7.41 12.40 13.91
C GLY A 187 -6.82 12.38 15.32
N PRO A 188 -5.51 12.64 15.44
CA PRO A 188 -4.82 12.65 16.73
C PRO A 188 -5.23 13.84 17.59
N VAL A 189 -5.13 13.68 18.91
CA VAL A 189 -5.32 14.79 19.87
C VAL A 189 -4.02 15.60 19.99
N ALA A 190 -2.88 14.92 20.04
CA ALA A 190 -1.56 15.52 20.12
C ALA A 190 -0.69 15.07 18.96
N VAL A 191 -0.01 16.02 18.33
CA VAL A 191 0.99 15.78 17.29
C VAL A 191 2.23 16.59 17.60
N ALA A 192 3.39 15.95 17.61
CA ALA A 192 4.68 16.60 17.69
C ALA A 192 5.61 15.99 16.64
N GLU A 193 6.05 16.81 15.70
CA GLU A 193 7.00 16.40 14.66
C GLU A 193 8.43 16.71 15.11
N SER A 194 9.28 15.69 15.07
CA SER A 194 10.73 15.78 15.23
C SER A 194 11.38 15.60 13.86
N TRP A 195 12.70 15.81 13.79
CA TRP A 195 13.43 15.68 12.53
C TRP A 195 13.34 14.28 11.92
N ASP A 196 13.39 13.23 12.73
CA ASP A 196 13.49 11.83 12.31
C ASP A 196 12.29 10.96 12.69
N HIS A 197 11.35 11.49 13.48
CA HIS A 197 10.14 10.78 13.88
C HIS A 197 8.95 11.74 14.08
N LEU A 198 7.75 11.17 14.05
CA LEU A 198 6.50 11.83 14.40
C LEU A 198 5.97 11.20 15.69
N ARG A 199 5.62 11.99 16.69
CA ARG A 199 4.86 11.52 17.85
C ARG A 199 3.40 11.88 17.68
N THR A 200 2.52 10.89 17.75
CA THR A 200 1.08 11.12 17.85
C THR A 200 0.51 10.31 19.00
N ASP A 201 -0.34 10.96 19.81
CA ASP A 201 -1.02 10.38 20.96
C ASP A 201 -0.15 9.38 21.77
N SER A 202 -0.36 8.08 21.57
CA SER A 202 0.28 7.00 22.33
C SER A 202 1.60 6.48 21.73
N ALA A 203 2.04 6.95 20.57
CA ALA A 203 3.12 6.30 19.82
C ALA A 203 4.07 7.27 19.08
N PHE A 204 5.20 6.71 18.68
CA PHE A 204 6.22 7.32 17.86
C PHE A 204 6.29 6.58 16.53
N HIS A 205 6.45 7.33 15.45
CA HIS A 205 6.41 6.82 14.09
C HIS A 205 7.64 7.31 13.31
N ALA A 206 8.21 6.44 12.48
CA ALA A 206 9.21 6.81 11.50
C ALA A 206 8.80 6.27 10.14
N VAL A 207 8.90 7.11 9.11
CA VAL A 207 8.60 6.71 7.74
C VAL A 207 9.88 6.54 6.94
N LEU A 208 10.01 5.37 6.32
CA LEU A 208 11.04 5.02 5.36
C LEU A 208 10.46 5.05 3.95
N TRP A 209 11.24 5.53 2.99
CA TRP A 209 10.98 5.42 1.57
C TRP A 209 11.88 4.35 0.98
N ILE A 210 11.31 3.46 0.16
CA ILE A 210 12.08 2.52 -0.67
C ILE A 210 12.71 3.31 -1.81
N SER A 211 13.97 3.71 -1.62
CA SER A 211 14.73 4.55 -2.55
C SER A 211 15.22 3.75 -3.75
N GLU A 212 15.54 2.48 -3.57
CA GLU A 212 15.91 1.58 -4.66
C GLU A 212 15.14 0.26 -4.57
N TRP A 213 14.57 -0.14 -5.70
CA TRP A 213 13.97 -1.45 -5.92
C TRP A 213 15.02 -2.44 -6.44
N PRO A 214 14.78 -3.76 -6.35
CA PRO A 214 15.71 -4.76 -6.87
C PRO A 214 16.05 -4.49 -8.35
N ARG A 215 17.35 -4.46 -8.66
CA ARG A 215 17.87 -4.20 -10.01
C ARG A 215 17.87 -5.45 -10.91
N SER A 216 17.65 -6.62 -10.34
CA SER A 216 17.55 -7.89 -11.05
C SER A 216 16.13 -8.45 -10.97
N GLN A 217 15.83 -9.44 -11.81
CA GLN A 217 14.57 -10.18 -11.70
C GLN A 217 14.49 -10.87 -10.34
N VAL A 218 13.36 -10.68 -9.67
CA VAL A 218 13.07 -11.25 -8.36
C VAL A 218 11.89 -12.20 -8.44
N PHE A 219 11.85 -13.15 -7.51
CA PHE A 219 10.75 -14.09 -7.41
C PHE A 219 9.49 -13.40 -6.86
N PRO A 220 8.29 -13.92 -7.19
CA PRO A 220 7.06 -13.55 -6.50
C PRO A 220 7.24 -13.61 -4.98
N GLY A 221 6.83 -12.55 -4.28
CA GLY A 221 6.95 -12.48 -2.82
C GLY A 221 8.30 -11.99 -2.28
N PHE A 222 9.16 -11.37 -3.10
CA PHE A 222 10.44 -10.80 -2.63
C PHE A 222 10.30 -9.79 -1.47
N LEU A 223 9.14 -9.15 -1.30
CA LEU A 223 8.82 -8.27 -0.17
C LEU A 223 8.41 -8.99 1.11
N SER A 224 8.35 -10.33 1.11
CA SER A 224 7.98 -11.12 2.31
C SER A 224 8.79 -10.78 3.56
N PRO A 225 10.12 -10.53 3.50
CA PRO A 225 10.88 -10.12 4.68
C PRO A 225 10.34 -8.84 5.33
N LEU A 226 9.83 -7.89 4.53
CA LEU A 226 9.22 -6.64 5.01
C LEU A 226 7.77 -6.84 5.46
N VAL A 227 6.99 -7.63 4.72
CA VAL A 227 5.56 -7.84 5.00
C VAL A 227 5.33 -8.79 6.18
N PHE A 228 6.29 -9.63 6.55
CA PHE A 228 6.19 -10.58 7.68
C PHE A 228 7.25 -10.35 8.76
N THR A 229 7.72 -9.12 8.94
CA THR A 229 8.60 -8.78 10.07
C THR A 229 7.83 -8.90 11.39
N ASN A 230 8.17 -9.88 12.21
CA ASN A 230 7.47 -10.14 13.47
C ASN A 230 7.85 -9.13 14.56
N GLY A 231 6.90 -8.84 15.45
CA GLY A 231 7.07 -8.00 16.64
C GLY A 231 7.10 -6.50 16.34
N ILE A 232 6.74 -6.08 15.12
CA ILE A 232 6.87 -4.68 14.68
C ILE A 232 5.55 -4.17 14.11
N LEU A 233 4.96 -3.18 14.77
CA LEU A 233 3.82 -2.45 14.23
C LEU A 233 4.28 -1.62 13.03
N ARG A 234 3.85 -2.03 11.84
CA ARG A 234 4.22 -1.37 10.59
C ARG A 234 3.06 -1.27 9.63
N THR A 235 3.22 -0.34 8.69
CA THR A 235 2.41 -0.26 7.49
C THR A 235 3.32 -0.23 6.28
N VAL A 236 3.22 -1.23 5.40
CA VAL A 236 3.89 -1.24 4.10
C VAL A 236 2.89 -0.75 3.06
N SER A 237 3.19 0.38 2.41
CA SER A 237 2.32 1.03 1.44
C SER A 237 2.99 1.16 0.08
N LEU A 238 2.35 0.57 -0.93
CA LEU A 238 2.74 0.71 -2.34
C LEU A 238 1.77 1.66 -3.04
N HIS A 239 2.31 2.76 -3.54
CA HIS A 239 1.59 3.74 -4.34
C HIS A 239 1.90 3.50 -5.81
N TYR A 240 0.86 3.16 -6.58
CA TYR A 240 0.91 3.05 -8.03
C TYR A 240 0.26 4.29 -8.64
N LEU A 241 1.03 5.03 -9.42
CA LEU A 241 0.59 6.22 -10.13
C LEU A 241 0.50 5.89 -11.63
N PRO A 242 -0.70 5.64 -12.16
CA PRO A 242 -0.87 5.35 -13.57
C PRO A 242 -0.45 6.55 -14.42
N VAL A 243 0.32 6.29 -15.47
CA VAL A 243 0.69 7.30 -16.46
C VAL A 243 -0.21 7.12 -17.67
N ARG A 244 -0.80 8.22 -18.15
CA ARG A 244 -1.63 8.18 -19.36
C ARG A 244 -0.78 7.76 -20.55
N ALA A 245 -1.34 6.93 -21.44
CA ALA A 245 -0.61 6.39 -22.60
C ALA A 245 -0.03 7.49 -23.51
N ASP A 246 -0.74 8.60 -23.69
CA ASP A 246 -0.27 9.76 -24.46
C ASP A 246 0.94 10.45 -23.82
N GLN A 247 0.94 10.58 -22.50
CA GLN A 247 2.07 11.13 -21.75
C GLN A 247 3.25 10.16 -21.74
N ALA A 248 3.01 8.87 -21.47
CA ALA A 248 4.04 7.84 -21.46
C ALA A 248 4.78 7.76 -22.81
N ALA A 249 4.04 7.80 -23.93
CA ALA A 249 4.64 7.80 -25.27
C ALA A 249 5.50 9.05 -25.54
N ARG A 250 5.10 10.22 -25.00
CA ARG A 250 5.89 11.46 -25.12
C ARG A 250 7.15 11.41 -24.28
N ASP A 251 7.04 10.99 -23.02
CA ASP A 251 8.18 10.85 -22.11
C ASP A 251 9.22 9.87 -22.66
N LEU A 252 8.76 8.73 -23.18
CA LEU A 252 9.62 7.72 -23.77
C LEU A 252 10.33 8.20 -25.04
N ARG A 253 9.62 8.91 -25.93
CA ARG A 253 10.23 9.53 -27.12
C ARG A 253 11.29 10.56 -26.73
N LYS A 254 11.01 11.39 -25.73
CA LYS A 254 11.96 12.39 -25.23
C LYS A 254 13.22 11.70 -24.69
N LYS A 255 13.06 10.69 -23.84
CA LYS A 255 14.16 9.91 -23.27
C LYS A 255 14.99 9.21 -24.36
N LYS A 256 14.33 8.64 -25.38
CA LYS A 256 14.99 8.01 -26.54
C LYS A 256 15.85 9.01 -27.31
N THR A 257 15.32 10.20 -27.57
CA THR A 257 16.07 11.28 -28.25
C THR A 257 17.29 11.72 -27.42
N GLU A 258 17.14 11.85 -26.11
CA GLU A 258 18.24 12.20 -25.20
C GLU A 258 19.35 11.13 -25.23
N LEU A 259 19.01 9.84 -25.06
CA LEU A 259 19.99 8.75 -25.10
C LEU A 259 20.71 8.65 -26.46
N ILE A 260 19.99 8.78 -27.57
CA ILE A 260 20.59 8.76 -28.92
C ILE A 260 21.53 9.96 -29.12
N SER A 261 21.13 11.15 -28.66
CA SER A 261 21.96 12.35 -28.74
C SER A 261 23.25 12.19 -27.92
N ASP A 262 23.13 11.69 -26.68
CA ASP A 262 24.26 11.44 -25.79
C ASP A 262 25.20 10.39 -26.37
N ALA A 263 24.66 9.30 -26.93
CA ALA A 263 25.44 8.26 -27.60
C ALA A 263 26.23 8.86 -28.79
N HIS A 264 25.59 9.63 -29.67
CA HIS A 264 26.27 10.32 -30.76
C HIS A 264 27.37 11.27 -30.30
N GLN A 265 27.15 12.01 -29.21
CA GLN A 265 28.14 12.90 -28.63
C GLN A 265 29.34 12.13 -28.06
N ARG A 266 29.11 11.02 -27.36
CA ARG A 266 30.17 10.14 -26.83
C ARG A 266 31.00 9.53 -27.95
N THR A 267 30.36 9.01 -29.00
CA THR A 267 31.07 8.50 -30.18
C THR A 267 31.94 9.57 -30.83
N ARG A 268 31.45 10.82 -30.93
CA ARG A 268 32.21 11.94 -31.50
C ARG A 268 33.45 12.31 -30.68
N ILE A 269 33.37 12.19 -29.36
CA ILE A 269 34.46 12.51 -28.42
C ILE A 269 35.40 11.31 -28.22
N GLY A 270 35.07 10.13 -28.78
CA GLY A 270 35.85 8.90 -28.65
C GLY A 270 35.74 8.25 -27.27
N GLN A 271 34.67 8.55 -26.52
CA GLN A 271 34.41 7.95 -25.22
C GLN A 271 33.82 6.55 -25.39
N ILE A 272 34.36 5.58 -24.63
CA ILE A 272 33.88 4.19 -24.62
C ILE A 272 32.48 4.15 -23.99
N GLU A 273 31.60 3.35 -24.59
CA GLU A 273 30.24 3.16 -24.12
C GLU A 273 30.23 2.32 -22.83
N ASP A 274 29.58 2.84 -21.79
CA ASP A 274 29.48 2.17 -20.50
C ASP A 274 28.35 1.12 -20.53
N ALA A 275 28.51 0.00 -19.83
CA ALA A 275 27.50 -1.05 -19.76
C ALA A 275 26.16 -0.55 -19.20
N SER A 276 26.22 0.49 -18.35
CA SER A 276 25.04 1.20 -17.85
C SER A 276 24.21 1.85 -18.96
N ALA A 277 24.86 2.45 -19.96
CA ALA A 277 24.20 3.13 -21.06
C ALA A 277 23.52 2.15 -22.02
N THR A 278 24.17 1.00 -22.29
CA THR A 278 23.57 -0.08 -23.08
C THR A 278 22.34 -0.65 -22.38
N ALA A 279 22.43 -0.95 -21.09
CA ALA A 279 21.30 -1.46 -20.32
C ALA A 279 20.13 -0.46 -20.28
N GLU A 280 20.41 0.83 -20.09
CA GLU A 280 19.36 1.87 -20.10
C GLU A 280 18.66 1.99 -21.45
N TYR A 281 19.40 1.83 -22.55
CA TYR A 281 18.82 1.83 -23.89
C TYR A 281 17.97 0.57 -24.15
N ASP A 282 18.43 -0.61 -23.75
CA ASP A 282 17.67 -1.85 -23.88
C ASP A 282 16.39 -1.84 -23.04
N ASP A 283 16.45 -1.30 -21.81
CA ASP A 283 15.27 -1.08 -20.97
C ASP A 283 14.26 -0.14 -21.62
N LEU A 284 14.74 0.92 -22.29
CA LEU A 284 13.89 1.84 -23.04
C LEU A 284 13.18 1.12 -24.19
N LEU A 285 13.89 0.29 -24.95
CA LEU A 285 13.32 -0.47 -26.06
C LEU A 285 12.26 -1.47 -25.57
N HIS A 286 12.49 -2.14 -24.44
CA HIS A 286 11.49 -2.99 -23.81
C HIS A 286 10.24 -2.19 -23.41
N GLN A 287 10.39 -1.04 -22.77
CA GLN A 287 9.26 -0.17 -22.42
C GLN A 287 8.48 0.32 -23.65
N GLU A 288 9.17 0.57 -24.78
CA GLU A 288 8.53 0.95 -26.05
C GLU A 288 7.72 -0.20 -26.65
N ALA A 289 8.26 -1.42 -26.61
CA ALA A 289 7.57 -2.62 -27.05
C ALA A 289 6.32 -2.89 -26.19
N ASP A 290 6.46 -2.79 -24.86
CA ASP A 290 5.36 -2.98 -23.91
C ASP A 290 4.23 -1.95 -24.15
N LEU A 291 4.58 -0.68 -24.29
CA LEU A 291 3.60 0.38 -24.56
C LEU A 291 2.89 0.16 -25.91
N THR A 292 3.62 -0.31 -26.92
CA THR A 292 3.06 -0.64 -28.25
C THR A 292 2.13 -1.85 -28.20
N ALA A 293 2.44 -2.83 -27.35
CA ALA A 293 1.58 -3.98 -27.06
C ALA A 293 0.35 -3.63 -26.20
N GLY A 294 0.20 -2.36 -25.80
CA GLY A 294 -0.95 -1.86 -25.05
C GLY A 294 -0.82 -2.01 -23.54
N HIS A 295 0.38 -2.30 -23.03
CA HIS A 295 0.65 -2.27 -21.59
C HIS A 295 0.65 -0.82 -21.07
N GLY A 296 0.16 -0.65 -19.85
CA GLY A 296 0.13 0.66 -19.19
C GLY A 296 1.44 0.93 -18.46
N VAL A 297 1.90 2.18 -18.49
CA VAL A 297 3.03 2.63 -17.67
C VAL A 297 2.52 3.12 -16.33
N LEU A 298 3.22 2.77 -15.26
CA LEU A 298 2.91 3.20 -13.90
C LEU A 298 4.20 3.52 -13.15
N ARG A 299 4.14 4.50 -12.25
CA ARG A 299 5.23 4.81 -11.31
C ARG A 299 4.89 4.19 -9.97
N THR A 300 5.87 3.53 -9.35
CA THR A 300 5.69 2.86 -8.06
C THR A 300 6.51 3.58 -6.99
N THR A 301 5.88 3.91 -5.86
CA THR A 301 6.55 4.43 -4.66
C THR A 301 6.23 3.52 -3.49
N GLY A 302 7.26 3.03 -2.80
CA GLY A 302 7.11 2.23 -1.60
C GLY A 302 7.41 3.05 -0.36
N LEU A 303 6.51 3.03 0.62
CA LEU A 303 6.69 3.66 1.92
C LEU A 303 6.48 2.63 3.02
N ILE A 304 7.25 2.72 4.09
CA ILE A 304 7.13 1.87 5.27
C ILE A 304 7.00 2.78 6.48
N CYS A 305 5.84 2.77 7.13
CA CYS A 305 5.66 3.44 8.42
C CYS A 305 5.94 2.43 9.53
N VAL A 306 6.92 2.71 10.39
CA VAL A 306 7.24 1.93 11.59
C VAL A 306 6.66 2.67 12.79
N THR A 307 6.07 1.94 13.73
CA THR A 307 5.41 2.49 14.92
C THR A 307 5.88 1.77 16.17
N ALA A 308 6.19 2.52 17.23
CA ALA A 308 6.61 1.97 18.51
C ALA A 308 6.14 2.88 19.68
N PRO A 309 6.02 2.35 20.91
CA PRO A 309 5.58 3.13 22.07
C PRO A 309 6.68 4.05 22.63
N THR A 310 7.94 3.79 22.33
CA THR A 310 9.10 4.59 22.77
C THR A 310 10.05 4.86 21.60
N VAL A 311 10.91 5.89 21.74
CA VAL A 311 11.92 6.23 20.72
C VAL A 311 12.98 5.13 20.60
N ASP A 312 13.42 4.55 21.71
CA ASP A 312 14.42 3.47 21.69
C ASP A 312 13.88 2.22 20.97
N GLU A 313 12.62 1.85 21.22
CA GLU A 313 11.96 0.76 20.50
C GLU A 313 11.72 1.11 19.03
N LEU A 314 11.44 2.38 18.71
CA LEU A 314 11.29 2.84 17.34
C LEU A 314 12.60 2.66 16.55
N ASP A 315 13.73 3.05 17.12
CA ASP A 315 15.02 2.93 16.44
C ASP A 315 15.43 1.46 16.27
N ALA A 316 15.17 0.61 17.27
CA ALA A 316 15.36 -0.84 17.15
C ALA A 316 14.49 -1.44 16.03
N ALA A 317 13.20 -1.07 15.99
CA ALA A 317 12.27 -1.54 14.98
C ALA A 317 12.64 -1.06 13.57
N VAL A 318 13.09 0.20 13.43
CA VAL A 318 13.56 0.72 12.14
C VAL A 318 14.81 -0.04 11.68
N ALA A 319 15.77 -0.31 12.56
CA ALA A 319 16.96 -1.10 12.19
C ALA A 319 16.57 -2.51 11.70
N SER A 320 15.60 -3.17 12.35
CA SER A 320 15.08 -4.47 11.89
C SER A 320 14.41 -4.37 10.51
N ILE A 321 13.65 -3.31 10.25
CA ILE A 321 13.00 -3.08 8.95
C ILE A 321 14.03 -2.78 7.85
N GLU A 322 15.10 -2.03 8.14
CA GLU A 322 16.19 -1.80 7.20
C GLU A 322 16.91 -3.12 6.84
N GLN A 323 17.14 -4.00 7.81
CA GLN A 323 17.67 -5.34 7.53
C GLN A 323 16.70 -6.18 6.68
N ALA A 324 15.40 -6.12 6.96
CA ALA A 324 14.39 -6.79 6.15
C ALA A 324 14.34 -6.23 4.71
N ALA A 325 14.52 -4.92 4.52
CA ALA A 325 14.62 -4.30 3.20
C ALA A 325 15.83 -4.83 2.43
N ILE A 326 17.00 -4.92 3.08
CA ILE A 326 18.21 -5.50 2.48
C ILE A 326 17.97 -6.95 2.03
N GLN A 327 17.31 -7.77 2.86
CA GLN A 327 16.94 -9.15 2.49
C GLN A 327 15.98 -9.19 1.29
N ALA A 328 15.09 -8.20 1.17
CA ALA A 328 14.21 -8.01 0.02
C ALA A 328 14.93 -7.35 -1.19
N SER A 329 16.26 -7.18 -1.16
CA SER A 329 17.05 -6.50 -2.18
C SER A 329 16.58 -5.06 -2.48
N CYS A 330 16.04 -4.39 -1.45
CA CYS A 330 15.58 -3.00 -1.51
C CYS A 330 16.51 -2.11 -0.67
N GLU A 331 16.65 -0.85 -1.07
CA GLU A 331 17.26 0.17 -0.22
C GLU A 331 16.19 1.10 0.34
N THR A 332 16.29 1.39 1.63
CA THR A 332 15.38 2.30 2.33
C THR A 332 16.09 3.54 2.85
N ARG A 333 15.40 4.67 2.85
CA ARG A 333 15.87 5.92 3.45
C ARG A 333 14.78 6.54 4.32
N ARG A 334 15.14 6.94 5.54
CA ARG A 334 14.24 7.66 6.45
C ARG A 334 13.91 9.04 5.89
N LEU A 335 12.61 9.37 5.82
CA LEU A 335 12.12 10.66 5.30
C LEU A 335 12.17 11.74 6.39
N VAL A 336 13.38 12.21 6.69
CA VAL A 336 13.61 13.24 7.72
C VAL A 336 13.03 14.60 7.32
N GLY A 337 12.57 15.38 8.31
CA GLY A 337 12.05 16.74 8.16
C GLY A 337 10.65 16.85 7.54
N GLN A 338 9.98 15.72 7.27
CA GLN A 338 8.66 15.65 6.64
C GLN A 338 7.85 14.42 7.12
N GLN A 339 8.05 14.01 8.36
CA GLN A 339 7.45 12.82 8.95
C GLN A 339 5.92 12.90 9.03
N ALA A 340 5.34 14.06 9.29
CA ALA A 340 3.88 14.22 9.36
C ALA A 340 3.21 13.95 8.01
N GLN A 341 3.77 14.52 6.94
CA GLN A 341 3.27 14.31 5.57
C GLN A 341 3.56 12.89 5.08
N ALA A 342 4.75 12.37 5.38
CA ALA A 342 5.15 11.01 5.07
C ALA A 342 4.23 9.99 5.77
N PHE A 343 3.90 10.20 7.04
CA PHE A 343 3.00 9.35 7.82
C PHE A 343 1.61 9.31 7.20
N THR A 344 1.07 10.47 6.84
CA THR A 344 -0.24 10.59 6.18
C THR A 344 -0.29 9.81 4.86
N SER A 345 0.82 9.74 4.13
CA SER A 345 0.92 9.00 2.88
C SER A 345 1.24 7.51 3.06
N ALA A 346 1.94 7.15 4.12
CA ALA A 346 2.37 5.78 4.39
C ALA A 346 1.35 4.99 5.21
N ALA A 347 0.86 5.53 6.32
CA ALA A 347 0.02 4.82 7.29
C ALA A 347 -1.48 4.90 6.98
N LEU A 348 -1.94 5.99 6.34
CA LEU A 348 -3.36 6.22 6.08
C LEU A 348 -3.72 5.82 4.64
N PRO A 349 -4.83 5.09 4.40
CA PRO A 349 -5.25 4.66 3.07
C PRO A 349 -5.99 5.78 2.34
N LEU A 350 -5.37 6.95 2.24
CA LEU A 350 -5.97 8.19 1.74
C LEU A 350 -5.42 8.62 0.37
N CYS A 351 -4.54 7.82 -0.25
CA CYS A 351 -3.88 8.12 -1.52
C CYS A 351 -3.14 9.47 -1.53
N ARG A 352 -2.54 9.85 -0.39
CA ARG A 352 -1.81 11.11 -0.24
C ARG A 352 -0.39 11.01 -0.81
N SER A 353 0.15 12.15 -1.22
CA SER A 353 1.53 12.29 -1.69
C SER A 353 2.41 12.82 -0.56
N VAL A 354 3.63 12.28 -0.51
CA VAL A 354 4.78 12.94 0.10
C VAL A 354 5.30 13.97 -0.90
#